data_AF-A0A349Y8K6-F1
#
_entry.id   AF-A0A349Y8K6-F1
#
_cell.length_a   1.000
_cell.length_b   1.000
_cell.length_c   1.000
_cell.angle_alpha   90.00
_cell.angle_beta   90.00
_cell.angle_gamma   90.00
#
_symmetry.space_group_name_H-M   'P 1'
#
loop_
_entity.id
_entity.type
_entity.pdbx_description
1 polymer ?
#
loop_
_entity_poly.entity_id
_entity_poly.type
_entity_poly.pdbx_seq_one_letter_code
_entity_poly.pdbx_strand_id
1 'polypeptide(L)'
;MSELDAIIPPARTILFRGEQVEVTPLRLQQIGPFIAASRTIIARVAMMAGAVDTAPAATTGAILLDMLEQDSAELAAALAVAVGRDAEWIAGGTLDEVADLLEAVVGLNRDFFAHRLRRLLLQAKRPAEESTDSATLSSS
;
A
#
# COMPACT_ATOMS: atom_id res chain seq x y z
N MET A 1 23.31 18.59 -20.66
CA MET A 1 22.04 18.75 -19.93
C MET A 1 22.08 17.73 -18.81
N SER A 2 22.19 18.19 -17.57
CA SER A 2 22.59 17.35 -16.43
C SER A 2 21.52 16.33 -16.04
N GLU A 3 21.97 15.13 -15.65
CA GLU A 3 21.23 13.97 -15.12
C GLU A 3 20.62 14.23 -13.72
N LEU A 4 19.96 15.38 -13.57
CA LEU A 4 19.30 15.79 -12.33
C LEU A 4 17.90 16.33 -12.61
N ASP A 5 17.18 15.68 -13.53
CA ASP A 5 15.72 15.67 -13.43
C ASP A 5 15.43 14.96 -12.12
N ALA A 6 15.13 15.77 -11.09
CA ALA A 6 14.63 15.29 -9.83
C ALA A 6 13.54 14.25 -10.15
N ILE A 7 13.72 13.03 -9.65
CA ILE A 7 12.67 12.02 -9.68
C ILE A 7 11.58 12.56 -8.75
N ILE A 8 10.74 13.45 -9.27
CA ILE A 8 9.53 13.88 -8.59
C ILE A 8 8.79 12.57 -8.32
N PRO A 9 8.47 12.26 -7.06
CA PRO A 9 7.67 11.07 -6.76
C PRO A 9 6.45 11.11 -7.66
N PRO A 10 6.13 10.03 -8.40
CA PRO A 10 5.01 10.05 -9.31
C PRO A 10 3.77 10.48 -8.53
N ALA A 11 3.19 11.61 -8.90
CA ALA A 11 1.95 12.10 -8.33
C ALA A 11 0.82 11.80 -9.33
N ARG A 12 -0.37 11.50 -8.81
CA ARG A 12 -1.59 11.33 -9.61
C ARG A 12 -2.64 12.29 -9.09
N THR A 13 -3.20 13.09 -9.98
CA THR A 13 -4.37 13.90 -9.64
C THR A 13 -5.62 13.12 -9.99
N ILE A 14 -6.54 12.99 -9.03
CA ILE A 14 -7.87 12.41 -9.21
C ILE A 14 -8.94 13.44 -8.91
N LEU A 15 -10.15 13.23 -9.42
CA LEU A 15 -11.33 13.97 -9.01
C LEU A 15 -12.02 13.20 -7.89
N PHE A 16 -12.18 13.81 -6.72
CA PHE A 16 -12.87 13.19 -5.59
C PHE A 16 -13.82 14.22 -4.99
N ARG A 17 -15.13 13.93 -4.98
CA ARG A 17 -16.18 14.83 -4.50
C ARG A 17 -16.15 16.21 -5.19
N GLY A 18 -15.79 16.22 -6.47
CA GLY A 18 -15.64 17.45 -7.27
C GLY A 18 -14.35 18.24 -6.99
N GLU A 19 -13.48 17.78 -6.09
CA GLU A 19 -12.19 18.40 -5.80
C GLU A 19 -11.04 17.65 -6.50
N GLN A 20 -10.06 18.38 -7.01
CA GLN A 20 -8.81 17.76 -7.48
C GLN A 20 -7.94 17.39 -6.27
N VAL A 21 -7.73 16.10 -6.08
CA VAL A 21 -6.87 15.56 -5.03
C VAL A 21 -5.58 15.09 -5.66
N GLU A 22 -4.47 15.67 -5.22
CA GLU A 22 -3.13 15.17 -5.55
C GLU A 22 -2.79 13.99 -4.63
N VAL A 23 -2.61 12.82 -5.22
CA VAL A 23 -2.18 11.60 -4.55
C VAL A 23 -0.69 11.43 -4.78
N THR A 24 0.07 11.32 -3.69
CA THR A 24 1.53 11.09 -3.71
C THR A 24 1.87 9.76 -3.03
N PRO A 25 3.06 9.18 -3.27
CA PRO A 25 3.50 7.99 -2.54
C PRO A 25 3.49 8.21 -1.02
N LEU A 26 3.23 7.15 -0.26
CA LEU A 26 3.15 7.22 1.20
C LEU A 26 4.50 7.66 1.78
N ARG A 27 4.45 8.65 2.66
CA ARG A 27 5.60 9.11 3.43
C ARG A 27 5.84 8.19 4.62
N LEU A 28 7.09 8.16 5.12
CA LEU A 28 7.47 7.34 6.27
C LEU A 28 6.56 7.56 7.48
N GLN A 29 6.19 8.81 7.78
CA GLN A 29 5.30 9.15 8.89
C GLN A 29 3.87 8.59 8.73
N GLN A 30 3.43 8.35 7.50
CA GLN A 30 2.09 7.82 7.21
C GLN A 30 2.03 6.29 7.33
N ILE A 31 3.17 5.58 7.24
CA ILE A 31 3.22 4.11 7.22
C ILE A 31 2.57 3.49 8.46
N GLY A 32 2.92 3.98 9.66
CA GLY A 32 2.36 3.44 10.92
C GLY A 32 0.85 3.57 10.98
N PRO A 33 0.29 4.80 10.88
CA PRO A 33 -1.16 5.01 10.86
C PRO A 33 -1.87 4.28 9.72
N PHE A 34 -1.28 4.24 8.52
CA PHE A 34 -1.86 3.57 7.36
C PHE A 34 -2.00 2.06 7.62
N ILE A 35 -0.93 1.40 8.08
CA ILE A 35 -0.95 -0.03 8.41
C ILE A 35 -1.94 -0.33 9.54
N ALA A 36 -2.04 0.56 10.53
CA ALA A 36 -3.00 0.40 11.62
C ALA A 36 -4.44 0.43 11.10
N ALA A 37 -4.77 1.40 10.25
CA ALA A 37 -6.10 1.53 9.66
C ALA A 37 -6.42 0.40 8.67
N SER A 38 -5.45 -0.09 7.91
CA SER A 38 -5.65 -1.14 6.90
C SER A 38 -5.50 -2.56 7.44
N ARG A 39 -5.31 -2.76 8.75
CA ARG A 39 -4.93 -4.06 9.33
C ARG A 39 -5.95 -5.17 9.02
N THR A 40 -7.22 -4.91 9.26
CA THR A 40 -8.31 -5.88 9.04
C THR A 40 -8.46 -6.19 7.55
N ILE A 41 -8.42 -5.17 6.70
CA ILE A 41 -8.47 -5.29 5.24
C ILE A 41 -7.32 -6.15 4.72
N ILE A 42 -6.09 -5.89 5.16
CA ILE A 42 -4.90 -6.68 4.79
C ILE A 42 -5.08 -8.14 5.20
N ALA A 43 -5.52 -8.39 6.43
CA ALA A 43 -5.71 -9.76 6.93
C ALA A 43 -6.78 -10.50 6.12
N ARG A 44 -7.90 -9.85 5.81
CA ARG A 44 -8.98 -10.42 5.01
C ARG A 44 -8.52 -10.72 3.59
N VAL A 45 -7.91 -9.74 2.90
CA VAL A 45 -7.36 -9.93 1.54
C VAL A 45 -6.34 -11.08 1.53
N ALA A 46 -5.48 -11.19 2.54
CA ALA A 46 -4.51 -12.28 2.63
C ALA A 46 -5.18 -13.67 2.77
N MET A 47 -6.26 -13.78 3.54
CA MET A 47 -7.04 -15.03 3.63
C MET A 47 -7.72 -15.39 2.30
N MET A 48 -7.99 -14.40 1.46
CA MET A 48 -8.80 -14.54 0.24
C MET A 48 -7.99 -14.58 -1.06
N ALA A 49 -6.70 -14.22 -1.01
CA ALA A 49 -5.81 -14.09 -2.16
C ALA A 49 -5.65 -15.38 -3.00
N GLY A 50 -6.11 -16.54 -2.51
CA GLY A 50 -6.21 -17.79 -3.28
C GLY A 50 -7.63 -18.18 -3.73
N ALA A 51 -8.66 -17.56 -3.17
CA ALA A 51 -10.07 -17.90 -3.42
C ALA A 51 -10.70 -17.04 -4.53
N VAL A 52 -10.25 -15.78 -4.67
CA VAL A 52 -10.84 -14.80 -5.60
C VAL A 52 -10.41 -15.04 -7.05
N ASP A 53 -9.19 -15.50 -7.29
CA ASP A 53 -8.63 -15.67 -8.64
C ASP A 53 -9.37 -16.74 -9.48
N THR A 54 -10.05 -17.68 -8.84
CA THR A 54 -10.81 -18.77 -9.50
C THR A 54 -12.32 -18.68 -9.27
N ALA A 55 -12.79 -17.66 -8.55
CA ALA A 55 -14.19 -17.53 -8.20
C ALA A 55 -15.05 -17.02 -9.37
N PRO A 56 -16.29 -17.51 -9.51
CA PRO A 56 -17.27 -16.89 -10.42
C PRO A 56 -17.50 -15.41 -10.06
N ALA A 57 -17.77 -14.57 -11.07
CA ALA A 57 -17.95 -13.12 -10.88
C ALA A 57 -18.97 -12.74 -9.80
N ALA A 58 -20.08 -13.49 -9.68
CA ALA A 58 -21.09 -13.27 -8.64
C ALA A 58 -20.54 -13.52 -7.21
N THR A 59 -19.69 -14.53 -7.04
CA THR A 59 -19.04 -14.84 -5.77
C THR A 59 -18.04 -13.75 -5.40
N THR A 60 -17.24 -13.29 -6.37
CA THR A 60 -16.33 -12.14 -6.19
C THR A 60 -17.09 -10.87 -5.81
N GLY A 61 -18.24 -10.62 -6.45
CA GLY A 61 -19.11 -9.49 -6.10
C GLY A 61 -19.64 -9.57 -4.66
N ALA A 62 -20.15 -10.72 -4.24
CA ALA A 62 -20.64 -10.92 -2.87
C ALA A 62 -19.53 -10.73 -1.82
N ILE A 63 -18.33 -11.24 -2.10
CA ILE A 63 -17.12 -11.04 -1.30
C ILE A 63 -16.78 -9.55 -1.13
N LEU A 64 -16.82 -8.79 -2.22
CA LEU A 64 -16.51 -7.37 -2.19
C LEU A 64 -17.56 -6.58 -1.40
N LEU A 65 -18.84 -6.94 -1.55
CA LEU A 65 -19.91 -6.32 -0.78
C LEU A 65 -19.80 -6.61 0.72
N ASP A 66 -19.49 -7.85 1.12
CA ASP A 66 -19.23 -8.21 2.53
C ASP A 66 -18.05 -7.40 3.10
N MET A 67 -16.96 -7.27 2.33
CA MET A 67 -15.81 -6.46 2.76
C MET A 67 -16.18 -4.98 2.91
N LEU A 68 -16.98 -4.42 2.00
CA LEU A 68 -17.44 -3.03 2.11
C LEU A 68 -18.39 -2.85 3.31
N GLU A 69 -19.25 -3.81 3.59
CA GLU A 69 -20.14 -3.78 4.76
C GLU A 69 -19.34 -3.78 6.07
N GLN A 70 -18.31 -4.63 6.16
CA GLN A 70 -17.56 -4.85 7.39
C GLN A 70 -16.44 -3.83 7.62
N ASP A 71 -15.76 -3.38 6.55
CA ASP A 71 -14.49 -2.66 6.63
C ASP A 71 -14.52 -1.27 5.96
N SER A 72 -15.71 -0.72 5.63
CA SER A 72 -15.81 0.59 4.96
C SER A 72 -15.21 1.73 5.78
N ALA A 73 -15.36 1.71 7.10
CA ALA A 73 -14.79 2.74 7.99
C ALA A 73 -13.26 2.66 8.02
N GLU A 74 -12.71 1.46 8.10
CA GLU A 74 -11.27 1.17 8.05
C GLU A 74 -10.67 1.57 6.70
N LEU A 75 -11.39 1.30 5.60
CA LEU A 75 -10.99 1.69 4.25
C LEU A 75 -10.92 3.22 4.15
N ALA A 76 -11.97 3.91 4.59
CA ALA A 76 -11.99 5.36 4.60
C ALA A 76 -10.87 5.95 5.45
N ALA A 77 -10.59 5.38 6.64
CA ALA A 77 -9.50 5.81 7.51
C ALA A 77 -8.12 5.60 6.87
N ALA A 78 -7.89 4.48 6.19
CA ALA A 78 -6.62 4.20 5.51
C ALA A 78 -6.39 5.19 4.35
N LEU A 79 -7.40 5.44 3.53
CA LEU A 79 -7.31 6.40 2.42
C LEU A 79 -7.14 7.84 2.93
N ALA A 80 -7.82 8.21 4.01
CA ALA A 80 -7.66 9.48 4.70
C ALA A 80 -6.20 9.72 5.13
N VAL A 81 -5.56 8.71 5.73
CA VAL A 81 -4.12 8.77 6.05
C VAL A 81 -3.28 8.98 4.79
N ALA A 82 -3.60 8.29 3.69
CA ALA A 82 -2.82 8.35 2.45
C ALA A 82 -2.83 9.75 1.81
N VAL A 83 -3.97 10.43 1.79
CA VAL A 83 -4.12 11.76 1.16
C VAL A 83 -4.10 12.94 2.15
N GLY A 84 -3.98 12.69 3.45
CA GLY A 84 -3.99 13.74 4.47
C GLY A 84 -5.33 14.47 4.56
N ARG A 85 -6.43 13.72 4.57
CA ARG A 85 -7.82 14.21 4.71
C ARG A 85 -8.51 13.53 5.88
N ASP A 86 -9.71 14.00 6.22
CA ASP A 86 -10.55 13.38 7.26
C ASP A 86 -11.24 12.11 6.74
N ALA A 87 -11.34 11.09 7.59
CA ALA A 87 -11.99 9.83 7.24
C ALA A 87 -13.47 10.01 6.86
N GLU A 88 -14.18 10.92 7.53
CA GLU A 88 -15.57 11.26 7.20
C GLU A 88 -15.69 11.92 5.82
N TRP A 89 -14.71 12.71 5.43
CA TRP A 89 -14.67 13.32 4.09
C TRP A 89 -14.53 12.25 3.00
N ILE A 90 -13.68 11.24 3.24
CA ILE A 90 -13.53 10.08 2.35
C ILE A 90 -14.83 9.26 2.31
N ALA A 91 -15.43 8.99 3.48
CA ALA A 91 -16.62 8.16 3.60
C ALA A 91 -17.85 8.73 2.87
N GLY A 92 -17.91 10.05 2.66
CA GLY A 92 -18.99 10.66 1.87
C GLY A 92 -18.74 10.72 0.36
N GLY A 93 -17.68 10.09 -0.15
CA GLY A 93 -17.48 9.87 -1.58
C GLY A 93 -18.37 8.75 -2.12
N THR A 94 -18.62 8.77 -3.43
CA THR A 94 -19.25 7.65 -4.13
C THR A 94 -18.31 6.44 -4.18
N LEU A 95 -18.85 5.25 -4.43
CA LEU A 95 -18.04 4.03 -4.56
C LEU A 95 -17.02 4.14 -5.70
N ASP A 96 -17.39 4.76 -6.82
CA ASP A 96 -16.49 4.97 -7.96
C ASP A 96 -15.33 5.91 -7.57
N GLU A 97 -15.61 7.02 -6.89
CA GLU A 97 -14.57 7.94 -6.42
C GLU A 97 -13.62 7.27 -5.40
N VAL A 98 -14.16 6.45 -4.50
CA VAL A 98 -13.37 5.69 -3.52
C VAL A 98 -12.51 4.63 -4.21
N ALA A 99 -13.04 3.97 -5.24
CA ALA A 99 -12.30 3.00 -6.05
C ALA A 99 -11.14 3.68 -6.81
N ASP A 100 -11.39 4.81 -7.45
CA ASP A 100 -10.36 5.60 -8.15
C ASP A 100 -9.25 6.05 -7.20
N LEU A 101 -9.63 6.50 -6.00
CA LEU A 101 -8.67 6.89 -4.97
C LEU A 101 -7.84 5.70 -4.47
N LEU A 102 -8.49 4.57 -4.20
CA LEU A 102 -7.81 3.35 -3.80
C LEU A 102 -6.82 2.89 -4.87
N GLU A 103 -7.22 2.90 -6.15
CA GLU A 103 -6.35 2.54 -7.27
C GLU A 103 -5.15 3.49 -7.36
N ALA A 104 -5.36 4.80 -7.20
CA ALA A 104 -4.27 5.78 -7.19
C ALA A 104 -3.26 5.51 -6.05
N VAL A 105 -3.76 5.29 -4.82
CA VAL A 105 -2.92 5.02 -3.65
C VAL A 105 -2.16 3.70 -3.83
N VAL A 106 -2.83 2.61 -4.21
CA VAL A 106 -2.19 1.31 -4.41
C VAL A 106 -1.19 1.37 -5.57
N GLY A 107 -1.57 1.98 -6.68
CA GLY A 107 -0.75 2.09 -7.89
C GLY A 107 0.57 2.82 -7.64
N LEU A 108 0.55 3.94 -6.92
CA LEU A 108 1.74 4.72 -6.58
C LEU A 108 2.69 4.03 -5.61
N ASN A 109 2.17 3.13 -4.78
CA ASN A 109 2.95 2.46 -3.73
C ASN A 109 3.35 1.02 -4.09
N ARG A 110 2.77 0.43 -5.14
CA ARG A 110 2.96 -0.98 -5.52
C ARG A 110 4.42 -1.37 -5.72
N ASP A 111 5.20 -0.61 -6.51
CA ASP A 111 6.60 -0.97 -6.78
C ASP A 111 7.45 -0.99 -5.51
N PHE A 112 7.22 0.00 -4.62
CA PHE A 112 7.92 0.07 -3.35
C PHE A 112 7.67 -1.20 -2.51
N PHE A 113 6.40 -1.56 -2.30
CA PHE A 113 6.05 -2.70 -1.45
C PHE A 113 6.35 -4.06 -2.11
N ALA A 114 6.05 -4.22 -3.41
CA ALA A 114 6.21 -5.50 -4.11
C ALA A 114 7.68 -5.84 -4.43
N HIS A 115 8.50 -4.82 -4.73
CA HIS A 115 9.84 -5.04 -5.26
C HIS A 115 10.93 -4.40 -4.41
N ARG A 116 10.84 -3.09 -4.12
CA ARG A 116 11.93 -2.37 -3.45
C ARG A 116 12.14 -2.81 -2.01
N LEU A 117 11.06 -2.87 -1.21
CA LEU A 117 11.10 -3.27 0.19
C LEU A 117 11.59 -4.71 0.34
N ARG A 118 11.09 -5.62 -0.50
CA ARG A 118 11.55 -7.01 -0.54
C ARG A 118 13.05 -7.10 -0.81
N ARG A 119 13.58 -6.37 -1.80
CA ARG A 119 15.02 -6.34 -2.10
C ARG A 119 15.83 -5.83 -0.90
N LEU A 120 15.40 -4.75 -0.26
CA LEU A 120 16.07 -4.21 0.93
C LEU A 120 16.12 -5.22 2.08
N LEU A 121 15.02 -5.93 2.33
CA LEU A 121 14.96 -6.98 3.36
C LEU A 121 15.88 -8.17 3.04
N LEU A 122 15.94 -8.60 1.78
CA LEU A 122 16.86 -9.67 1.34
C LEU A 122 18.33 -9.25 1.45
N GLN A 123 18.65 -8.01 1.10
CA GLN A 123 19.99 -7.46 1.24
C GLN A 123 20.40 -7.31 2.70
N ALA A 124 19.49 -6.93 3.60
CA ALA A 124 19.76 -6.83 5.03
C ALA A 124 20.03 -8.19 5.71
N LYS A 125 19.58 -9.30 5.11
CA LYS A 125 19.90 -10.65 5.60
C LYS A 125 21.33 -11.11 5.28
N ARG A 126 21.93 -10.60 4.18
CA ARG A 126 23.25 -11.04 3.68
C ARG A 126 24.47 -10.66 4.55
N PRO A 127 24.53 -9.50 5.26
CA PRO A 127 25.67 -9.15 6.11
C PRO A 127 25.87 -10.06 7.33
N ALA A 128 24.87 -10.86 7.71
CA ALA A 128 24.95 -11.73 8.89
C ALA A 128 25.74 -13.04 8.64
N GLU A 129 25.88 -13.49 7.40
CA GLU A 129 26.55 -14.76 7.08
C GLU A 129 28.05 -14.60 6.75
N GLU A 130 28.48 -13.47 6.18
CA GLU A 130 29.89 -13.24 5.79
C GLU A 130 30.81 -12.81 6.96
N SER A 131 30.25 -12.48 8.14
CA SER A 131 31.05 -12.01 9.29
C SER A 131 31.67 -13.11 10.17
N THR A 132 31.38 -14.40 9.90
CA THR A 132 31.85 -15.50 10.77
C THR A 132 33.05 -16.28 10.21
N ASP A 133 33.38 -16.13 8.92
CA ASP A 133 34.40 -16.97 8.26
C ASP A 133 35.85 -16.40 8.27
N SER A 134 36.07 -15.21 8.83
CA SER A 134 37.42 -14.58 8.81
C SER A 134 38.23 -14.72 10.10
N ALA A 135 37.78 -15.48 11.10
CA ALA A 135 38.39 -15.48 12.44
C ALA A 135 39.36 -16.64 12.76
N THR A 136 39.65 -17.58 11.86
CA THR A 136 40.46 -18.78 12.21
C THR A 136 41.55 -19.15 11.20
N LEU A 137 42.40 -18.20 10.80
CA LEU A 137 43.70 -18.55 10.19
C LEU A 137 44.80 -17.55 10.60
N SER A 138 45.15 -17.51 11.88
CA SER A 138 46.48 -17.03 12.29
C SER A 138 46.82 -17.48 13.71
N SER A 139 47.52 -18.60 13.83
CA SER A 139 48.41 -18.86 14.96
C SER A 139 49.57 -19.70 14.45
N SER A 140 50.72 -19.03 14.36
CA SER A 140 52.06 -19.60 14.21
C SER A 140 52.53 -20.19 15.53
#